data_AF-Q7W1I7-F1
#
_entry.id   AF-Q7W1I7-F1
#
_cell.length_a   1.000
_cell.length_b   1.000
_cell.length_c   1.000
_cell.angle_alpha   90.00
_cell.angle_beta   90.00
_cell.angle_gamma   90.00
#
_symmetry.space_group_name_H-M   'P 1'
#
loop_
_entity.id
_entity.type
_entity.pdbx_description
1 polymer ?
#
loop_
_entity_poly.entity_id
_entity_poly.type
_entity_poly.pdbx_seq_one_letter_code
_entity_poly.pdbx_strand_id
1 'polypeptide(L)'
;MNPNSDNKRRTLLRAATVGGLGAVLAGAAPPALAKPRVRWRMGMAWTRSAPGYTTPVVALADFLDKATGGAFQIEVFGAGDLVPAMQTFDAVLDGTLDCGHGYASYWSGKSIAMNLVMSMPFGTTAQEKNAWLQYGGGQALADKVYERLGAKFFPLGNCGVQPMGWFRKEINSIDDFKGLKFRVSGLPGEVLRECGVAVVGMPLGEVLQAMQSGAVDACELTGPYIDTTLGIQRIAKNYYFPGWHEPEGQFDLFINLDAWNKLSPEYKELVRVGAYYANGVMLNELVAKNGKAFEDLRTEHGVTARLLPDDVLKRMHEITNDLLAGAYERDPLARELRDSLRAFLGAAAPYSEYSELLFMQARANLSGRPRLGG
;
A
#
# COMPACT_ATOMS: atom_id res chain seq x y z
N MET A 1 34.16 -45.63 49.86
CA MET A 1 34.56 -45.55 51.29
C MET A 1 34.23 -44.14 51.77
N ASN A 2 33.43 -44.09 52.84
CA ASN A 2 32.71 -42.93 53.41
C ASN A 2 33.65 -41.87 54.03
N PRO A 3 33.24 -40.62 54.36
CA PRO A 3 32.19 -40.35 55.38
C PRO A 3 31.41 -39.01 55.15
N ASN A 4 30.42 -38.50 55.90
CA ASN A 4 29.89 -38.60 57.28
C ASN A 4 28.47 -37.99 57.19
N SER A 5 27.36 -38.64 57.57
CA SER A 5 26.78 -38.83 58.92
C SER A 5 26.34 -37.57 59.69
N ASP A 6 25.13 -37.70 60.28
CA ASP A 6 24.54 -36.97 61.41
C ASP A 6 23.82 -35.64 61.11
N ASN A 7 22.59 -35.36 61.59
CA ASN A 7 21.91 -35.85 62.80
C ASN A 7 20.37 -35.76 62.71
N LYS A 8 19.72 -36.88 63.06
CA LYS A 8 18.57 -37.04 63.97
C LYS A 8 17.87 -35.79 64.54
N ARG A 9 16.53 -35.79 64.48
CA ARG A 9 15.59 -35.65 65.64
C ARG A 9 14.13 -35.85 65.18
N ARG A 10 13.52 -36.97 65.60
CA ARG A 10 12.43 -37.06 66.61
C ARG A 10 11.06 -36.62 66.09
N THR A 11 10.23 -37.58 65.68
CA THR A 11 9.20 -38.24 66.51
C THR A 11 7.84 -37.53 66.35
N LEU A 12 7.03 -38.10 65.47
CA LEU A 12 5.58 -37.96 65.44
C LEU A 12 4.97 -38.43 66.77
N LEU A 13 4.00 -37.67 67.27
CA LEU A 13 2.65 -38.12 67.68
C LEU A 13 2.09 -37.20 68.77
N ARG A 14 0.99 -36.52 68.46
CA ARG A 14 -0.25 -36.51 69.28
C ARG A 14 -1.36 -35.82 68.50
N ALA A 15 -2.39 -36.61 68.21
CA ALA A 15 -3.65 -36.16 67.66
C ALA A 15 -4.48 -35.44 68.75
N ALA A 16 -5.10 -34.33 68.40
CA ALA A 16 -6.41 -33.91 68.92
C ALA A 16 -6.98 -32.81 68.01
N THR A 17 -8.09 -33.16 67.38
CA THR A 17 -9.01 -32.40 66.52
C THR A 17 -9.56 -31.13 67.17
N VAL A 18 -9.53 -29.97 66.50
CA VAL A 18 -10.62 -28.97 66.42
C VAL A 18 -10.37 -28.04 65.21
N GLY A 19 -11.32 -28.02 64.26
CA GLY A 19 -11.73 -26.84 63.48
C GLY A 19 -10.68 -26.02 62.72
N GLY A 20 -10.52 -26.31 61.44
CA GLY A 20 -9.94 -25.38 60.48
C GLY A 20 -10.29 -25.78 59.06
N LEU A 21 -11.15 -25.01 58.40
CA LEU A 21 -11.33 -25.08 56.95
C LEU A 21 -9.97 -24.85 56.28
N GLY A 22 -9.25 -25.93 55.98
CA GLY A 22 -8.17 -25.90 55.00
C GLY A 22 -8.80 -25.81 53.62
N ALA A 23 -9.31 -24.62 53.28
CA ALA A 23 -9.58 -24.28 51.89
C ALA A 23 -8.25 -24.41 51.16
N VAL A 24 -8.09 -25.49 50.40
CA VAL A 24 -7.16 -25.52 49.27
C VAL A 24 -7.60 -24.34 48.41
N LEU A 25 -6.93 -23.20 48.57
CA LEU A 25 -6.89 -22.15 47.56
C LEU A 25 -6.21 -22.81 46.35
N ALA A 26 -6.98 -23.60 45.60
CA ALA A 26 -6.72 -23.79 44.19
C ALA A 26 -6.63 -22.36 43.68
N GLY A 27 -5.40 -21.94 43.36
CA GLY A 27 -5.15 -20.65 42.75
C GLY A 27 -5.96 -20.63 41.47
N ALA A 28 -7.18 -20.11 41.56
CA ALA A 28 -7.93 -19.70 40.40
C ALA A 28 -7.00 -18.70 39.73
N ALA A 29 -6.43 -19.11 38.58
CA ALA A 29 -5.83 -18.14 37.68
C ALA A 29 -6.84 -17.00 37.59
N PRO A 30 -6.42 -15.73 37.79
CA PRO A 30 -7.34 -14.61 37.71
C PRO A 30 -8.16 -14.79 36.43
N PRO A 31 -9.50 -14.65 36.49
CA PRO A 31 -10.34 -14.88 35.32
C PRO A 31 -9.71 -14.10 34.17
N ALA A 32 -9.33 -14.80 33.11
CA ALA A 32 -8.77 -14.16 31.94
C ALA A 32 -9.77 -13.08 31.53
N LEU A 33 -9.42 -11.81 31.77
CA LEU A 33 -10.29 -10.69 31.45
C LEU A 33 -10.64 -10.84 29.97
N ALA A 34 -11.93 -11.03 29.69
CA ALA A 34 -12.39 -11.20 28.32
C ALA A 34 -11.86 -10.01 27.50
N LYS A 35 -11.11 -10.29 26.44
CA LYS A 35 -10.57 -9.23 25.59
C LYS A 35 -11.72 -8.35 25.10
N PRO A 36 -11.61 -7.01 25.17
CA PRO A 36 -12.67 -6.12 24.71
C PRO A 36 -13.03 -6.46 23.27
N ARG A 37 -14.32 -6.65 22.97
CA ARG A 37 -14.73 -6.97 21.61
C ARG A 37 -14.73 -5.70 20.76
N VAL A 38 -14.05 -5.74 19.62
CA VAL A 38 -14.02 -4.69 18.61
C VAL A 38 -14.66 -5.21 17.33
N ARG A 39 -15.57 -4.41 16.77
CA ARG A 39 -16.17 -4.64 15.46
C ARG A 39 -16.02 -3.35 14.67
N TRP A 40 -15.17 -3.35 13.66
CA TRP A 40 -14.97 -2.22 12.76
C TRP A 40 -15.66 -2.46 11.43
N ARG A 41 -16.19 -1.39 10.84
CA ARG A 41 -16.65 -1.35 9.46
C ARG A 41 -15.56 -0.69 8.61
N MET A 42 -15.08 -1.41 7.60
CA MET A 42 -14.07 -0.92 6.67
C MET A 42 -14.68 -0.69 5.28
N GLY A 43 -14.60 0.52 4.76
CA GLY A 43 -14.94 0.79 3.34
C GLY A 43 -13.71 0.75 2.44
N MET A 44 -13.86 0.24 1.21
CA MET A 44 -12.81 0.26 0.18
C MET A 44 -13.16 1.19 -0.97
N ALA A 45 -12.15 1.80 -1.59
CA ALA A 45 -12.30 2.61 -2.81
C ALA A 45 -12.52 1.78 -4.10
N TRP A 46 -12.73 0.48 -3.98
CA TRP A 46 -12.97 -0.47 -5.08
C TRP A 46 -13.98 -1.53 -4.69
N THR A 47 -14.47 -2.28 -5.67
CA THR A 47 -15.43 -3.37 -5.45
C THR A 47 -14.77 -4.55 -4.73
N ARG A 48 -15.56 -5.35 -4.01
CA ARG A 48 -15.03 -6.52 -3.28
C ARG A 48 -14.31 -7.53 -4.19
N SER A 49 -14.69 -7.59 -5.46
CA SER A 49 -14.11 -8.49 -6.46
C SER A 49 -12.84 -7.95 -7.13
N ALA A 50 -12.34 -6.77 -6.74
CA ALA A 50 -11.15 -6.17 -7.35
C ALA A 50 -9.89 -6.99 -6.98
N PRO A 51 -9.26 -7.70 -7.93
CA PRO A 51 -8.14 -8.59 -7.66
C PRO A 51 -6.91 -7.79 -7.23
N GLY A 52 -6.10 -8.35 -6.34
CA GLY A 52 -4.92 -7.69 -5.77
C GLY A 52 -5.26 -6.62 -4.73
N TYR A 53 -6.19 -5.72 -5.04
CA TYR A 53 -6.59 -4.63 -4.15
C TYR A 53 -7.34 -5.11 -2.90
N THR A 54 -8.23 -6.10 -3.03
CA THR A 54 -8.96 -6.64 -1.87
C THR A 54 -8.10 -7.58 -1.02
N THR A 55 -7.04 -8.17 -1.58
CA THR A 55 -6.18 -9.15 -0.90
C THR A 55 -5.59 -8.65 0.43
N PRO A 56 -4.93 -7.47 0.51
CA PRO A 56 -4.36 -6.99 1.77
C PRO A 56 -5.44 -6.70 2.83
N VAL A 57 -6.63 -6.25 2.42
CA VAL A 57 -7.75 -6.01 3.35
C VAL A 57 -8.23 -7.29 4.01
N VAL A 58 -8.46 -8.33 3.20
CA VAL A 58 -8.85 -9.64 3.71
C VAL A 58 -7.75 -10.22 4.60
N ALA A 59 -6.48 -10.07 4.21
CA ALA A 59 -5.35 -10.53 5.02
C ALA A 59 -5.28 -9.84 6.39
N LEU A 60 -5.54 -8.53 6.47
CA LEU A 60 -5.60 -7.80 7.74
C LEU A 60 -6.79 -8.26 8.60
N ALA A 61 -7.99 -8.32 8.01
CA ALA A 61 -9.20 -8.72 8.72
C ALA A 61 -9.06 -10.14 9.32
N ASP A 62 -8.55 -11.08 8.51
CA ASP A 62 -8.26 -12.44 8.94
C ASP A 62 -7.19 -12.50 10.03
N PHE A 63 -6.12 -11.70 9.89
CA PHE A 63 -5.05 -11.65 10.89
C PHE A 63 -5.59 -11.20 12.25
N LEU A 64 -6.37 -10.13 12.28
CA LEU A 64 -6.93 -9.60 13.52
C LEU A 64 -7.94 -10.55 14.16
N ASP A 65 -8.82 -11.17 13.35
CA ASP A 65 -9.77 -12.16 13.85
C ASP A 65 -9.04 -13.35 14.50
N LYS A 66 -8.07 -13.94 13.78
CA LYS A 66 -7.32 -15.12 14.26
C LYS A 66 -6.42 -14.79 15.45
N ALA A 67 -5.67 -13.69 15.41
CA ALA A 67 -4.75 -13.29 16.49
C ALA A 67 -5.49 -12.93 17.80
N THR A 68 -6.77 -12.59 17.72
CA THR A 68 -7.58 -12.21 18.88
C THR A 68 -8.61 -13.27 19.28
N GLY A 69 -8.68 -14.41 18.60
CA GLY A 69 -9.70 -15.44 18.84
C GLY A 69 -11.12 -14.92 18.58
N GLY A 70 -11.29 -14.09 17.56
CA GLY A 70 -12.57 -13.50 17.15
C GLY A 70 -13.05 -12.33 18.01
N ALA A 71 -12.17 -11.73 18.81
CA ALA A 71 -12.50 -10.57 19.63
C ALA A 71 -12.38 -9.24 18.84
N PHE A 72 -11.50 -9.16 17.84
CA PHE A 72 -11.40 -8.05 16.90
C PHE A 72 -11.82 -8.52 15.51
N GLN A 73 -12.93 -8.00 15.00
CA GLN A 73 -13.44 -8.33 13.67
C GLN A 73 -13.57 -7.08 12.81
N ILE A 74 -13.25 -7.19 11.52
CA ILE A 74 -13.48 -6.14 10.52
C ILE A 74 -14.51 -6.65 9.52
N GLU A 75 -15.62 -5.92 9.39
CA GLU A 75 -16.58 -6.10 8.31
C GLU A 75 -16.21 -5.20 7.14
N VAL A 76 -15.93 -5.81 5.99
CA VAL A 76 -15.42 -5.11 4.80
C VAL A 76 -16.55 -4.80 3.83
N PHE A 77 -16.58 -3.58 3.32
CA PHE A 77 -17.53 -3.05 2.34
C PHE A 77 -16.79 -2.56 1.10
N GLY A 78 -17.26 -2.95 -0.07
CA GLY A 78 -16.73 -2.44 -1.34
C GLY A 78 -17.31 -1.07 -1.68
N ALA A 79 -16.71 -0.42 -2.69
CA ALA A 79 -17.24 0.80 -3.28
C ALA A 79 -18.70 0.61 -3.71
N GLY A 80 -19.57 1.51 -3.25
CA GLY A 80 -21.01 1.47 -3.53
C GLY A 80 -21.85 0.65 -2.57
N ASP A 81 -21.27 -0.18 -1.70
CA ASP A 81 -22.04 -0.96 -0.70
C ASP A 81 -22.65 -0.04 0.37
N LEU A 82 -21.89 0.96 0.83
CA LEU A 82 -22.32 1.95 1.83
C LEU A 82 -22.15 3.38 1.32
N VAL A 83 -21.01 3.66 0.68
CA VAL A 83 -20.68 4.97 0.09
C VAL A 83 -19.97 4.79 -1.25
N PRO A 84 -20.07 5.76 -2.18
CA PRO A 84 -19.26 5.81 -3.39
C PRO A 84 -17.74 5.77 -3.09
N ALA A 85 -16.94 5.25 -4.02
CA ALA A 85 -15.48 5.08 -3.86
C ALA A 85 -14.75 6.34 -3.40
N MET A 86 -15.07 7.50 -4.01
CA MET A 86 -14.39 8.77 -3.70
C MET A 86 -14.87 9.40 -2.38
N GLN A 87 -15.92 8.85 -1.76
CA GLN A 87 -16.47 9.30 -0.47
C GLN A 87 -16.00 8.44 0.71
N THR A 88 -15.25 7.35 0.46
CA THR A 88 -14.79 6.42 1.52
C THR A 88 -13.97 7.14 2.60
N PHE A 89 -13.09 8.07 2.21
CA PHE A 89 -12.29 8.83 3.18
C PHE A 89 -13.17 9.69 4.10
N ASP A 90 -14.10 10.45 3.52
CA ASP A 90 -15.02 11.31 4.28
C ASP A 90 -15.91 10.52 5.25
N ALA A 91 -16.40 9.36 4.81
CA ALA A 91 -17.18 8.46 5.66
C ALA A 91 -16.37 7.88 6.83
N VAL A 92 -15.04 7.80 6.73
CA VAL A 92 -14.19 7.45 7.88
C VAL A 92 -13.99 8.66 8.79
N LEU A 93 -13.79 9.85 8.22
CA LEU A 93 -13.60 11.06 9.02
C LEU A 93 -14.83 11.39 9.89
N ASP A 94 -16.04 11.22 9.34
CA ASP A 94 -17.30 11.51 10.06
C ASP A 94 -17.76 10.37 11.00
N GLY A 95 -17.06 9.24 11.01
CA GLY A 95 -17.35 8.07 11.85
C GLY A 95 -18.44 7.15 11.32
N THR A 96 -18.94 7.37 10.10
CA THR A 96 -19.82 6.42 9.40
C THR A 96 -19.14 5.07 9.19
N LEU A 97 -17.83 5.07 8.96
CA LEU A 97 -16.94 3.91 8.91
C LEU A 97 -15.85 4.06 9.96
N ASP A 98 -15.41 2.95 10.55
CA ASP A 98 -14.33 2.96 11.55
C ASP A 98 -12.96 3.07 10.89
N CYS A 99 -12.83 2.52 9.69
CA CYS A 99 -11.62 2.58 8.88
C CYS A 99 -11.94 2.45 7.39
N GLY A 100 -10.94 2.68 6.56
CA GLY A 100 -11.07 2.54 5.14
C GLY A 100 -9.75 2.23 4.48
N HIS A 101 -9.86 1.83 3.22
CA HIS A 101 -8.75 1.44 2.40
C HIS A 101 -8.87 2.03 1.00
N GLY A 102 -7.77 2.57 0.51
CA GLY A 102 -7.74 3.25 -0.77
C GLY A 102 -6.34 3.46 -1.31
N TYR A 103 -6.22 4.54 -2.06
CA TYR A 103 -4.96 4.99 -2.63
C TYR A 103 -4.78 6.45 -2.27
N ALA A 104 -3.69 6.82 -1.59
CA ALA A 104 -3.64 8.12 -0.91
C ALA A 104 -3.80 9.31 -1.87
N SER A 105 -3.38 9.18 -3.14
CA SER A 105 -3.60 10.21 -4.17
C SER A 105 -5.08 10.51 -4.45
N TYR A 106 -6.01 9.60 -4.19
CA TYR A 106 -7.45 9.85 -4.34
C TYR A 106 -7.94 10.93 -3.36
N TRP A 107 -7.22 11.11 -2.26
CA TRP A 107 -7.50 12.10 -1.23
C TRP A 107 -6.60 13.34 -1.33
N SER A 108 -5.82 13.47 -2.40
CA SER A 108 -4.86 14.58 -2.59
C SER A 108 -5.51 15.97 -2.63
N GLY A 109 -6.79 16.06 -2.97
CA GLY A 109 -7.57 17.30 -2.86
C GLY A 109 -7.76 17.80 -1.42
N LYS A 110 -7.59 16.92 -0.42
CA LYS A 110 -7.62 17.28 1.02
C LYS A 110 -6.26 17.71 1.54
N SER A 111 -5.18 17.13 1.02
CA SER A 111 -3.80 17.52 1.28
C SER A 111 -2.89 17.05 0.18
N ILE A 112 -2.10 17.96 -0.41
CA ILE A 112 -1.15 17.63 -1.47
C ILE A 112 -0.07 16.65 -0.99
N ALA A 113 0.23 16.63 0.31
CA ALA A 113 1.18 15.71 0.92
C ALA A 113 0.78 14.23 0.74
N MET A 114 -0.52 13.94 0.55
CA MET A 114 -1.01 12.58 0.30
C MET A 114 -0.42 11.95 -0.95
N ASN A 115 -0.11 12.75 -1.98
CA ASN A 115 0.59 12.26 -3.16
C ASN A 115 1.93 11.63 -2.78
N LEU A 116 2.70 12.27 -1.90
CA LEU A 116 4.01 11.78 -1.51
C LEU A 116 3.96 10.67 -0.45
N VAL A 117 2.86 10.59 0.34
CA VAL A 117 2.59 9.40 1.15
C VAL A 117 2.39 8.20 0.23
N MET A 118 1.65 8.35 -0.86
CA MET A 118 1.46 7.30 -1.86
C MET A 118 2.76 6.97 -2.59
N SER A 119 3.26 7.88 -3.42
CA SER A 119 4.42 7.64 -4.29
C SER A 119 4.98 8.96 -4.82
N MET A 120 6.30 9.00 -5.04
CA MET A 120 6.96 10.11 -5.71
C MET A 120 7.39 9.64 -7.11
N PRO A 121 7.04 10.34 -8.20
CA PRO A 121 7.57 10.02 -9.52
C PRO A 121 9.11 10.01 -9.49
N PHE A 122 9.73 9.00 -10.10
CA PHE A 122 11.17 8.73 -10.03
C PHE A 122 11.72 8.56 -8.60
N GLY A 123 10.85 8.26 -7.63
CA GLY A 123 11.19 8.06 -6.23
C GLY A 123 11.62 6.63 -5.90
N THR A 124 11.21 6.18 -4.73
CA THR A 124 11.60 4.90 -4.13
C THR A 124 10.99 3.70 -4.84
N THR A 125 11.72 2.57 -4.85
CA THR A 125 11.13 1.25 -5.01
C THR A 125 10.24 0.88 -3.82
N ALA A 126 9.41 -0.17 -3.93
CA ALA A 126 8.58 -0.64 -2.81
C ALA A 126 9.42 -1.06 -1.58
N GLN A 127 10.60 -1.65 -1.80
CA GLN A 127 11.51 -2.01 -0.71
C GLN A 127 12.03 -0.77 0.02
N GLU A 128 12.48 0.24 -0.73
CA GLU A 128 12.95 1.51 -0.17
C GLU A 128 11.81 2.28 0.51
N LYS A 129 10.60 2.27 -0.06
CA LYS A 129 9.41 2.88 0.56
C LYS A 129 9.09 2.25 1.92
N ASN A 130 9.08 0.93 1.98
CA ASN A 130 8.85 0.19 3.22
C ASN A 130 9.95 0.47 4.25
N ALA A 131 11.22 0.54 3.82
CA ALA A 131 12.34 0.90 4.67
C ALA A 131 12.24 2.35 5.18
N TRP A 132 11.83 3.30 4.34
CA TRP A 132 11.59 4.68 4.74
C TRP A 132 10.46 4.79 5.78
N LEU A 133 9.33 4.10 5.55
CA LEU A 133 8.21 4.08 6.49
C LEU A 133 8.64 3.55 7.87
N GLN A 134 9.34 2.42 7.92
CA GLN A 134 9.70 1.76 9.18
C GLN A 134 10.93 2.32 9.88
N TYR A 135 11.94 2.73 9.11
CA TYR A 135 13.27 3.08 9.63
C TYR A 135 13.76 4.47 9.20
N GLY A 136 13.15 5.07 8.17
CA GLY A 136 13.46 6.43 7.70
C GLY A 136 12.57 7.53 8.30
N GLY A 137 11.72 7.20 9.28
CA GLY A 137 10.79 8.15 9.92
C GLY A 137 9.52 8.44 9.11
N GLY A 138 9.30 7.74 7.99
CA GLY A 138 8.18 7.98 7.11
C GLY A 138 6.81 7.70 7.73
N GLN A 139 6.69 6.69 8.60
CA GLN A 139 5.44 6.40 9.30
C GLN A 139 4.97 7.60 10.13
N ALA A 140 5.87 8.23 10.90
CA ALA A 140 5.52 9.38 11.74
C ALA A 140 5.12 10.60 10.90
N LEU A 141 5.72 10.79 9.72
CA LEU A 141 5.35 11.87 8.81
C LEU A 141 3.99 11.62 8.14
N ALA A 142 3.75 10.38 7.68
CA ALA A 142 2.45 10.00 7.15
C ALA A 142 1.35 10.11 8.22
N ASP A 143 1.64 9.71 9.47
CA ASP A 143 0.73 9.90 10.60
C ASP A 143 0.35 11.38 10.77
N LYS A 144 1.33 12.31 10.78
CA LYS A 144 1.04 13.76 10.85
C LYS A 144 0.10 14.24 9.74
N VAL A 145 0.22 13.69 8.52
CA VAL A 145 -0.65 14.06 7.39
C VAL A 145 -2.08 13.63 7.64
N TYR A 146 -2.29 12.39 8.10
CA TYR A 146 -3.64 11.84 8.31
C TYR A 146 -4.26 12.37 9.60
N GLU A 147 -3.48 12.59 10.66
CA GLU A 147 -3.99 13.09 11.95
C GLU A 147 -4.57 14.50 11.82
N ARG A 148 -3.99 15.35 10.95
CA ARG A 148 -4.56 16.66 10.60
C ARG A 148 -5.95 16.58 9.97
N LEU A 149 -6.28 15.44 9.37
CA LEU A 149 -7.57 15.17 8.77
C LEU A 149 -8.50 14.38 9.71
N GLY A 150 -8.04 13.98 10.91
CA GLY A 150 -8.82 13.17 11.84
C GLY A 150 -8.70 11.65 11.61
N ALA A 151 -7.60 11.19 11.01
CA ALA A 151 -7.36 9.78 10.76
C ALA A 151 -5.97 9.30 11.22
N LYS A 152 -5.82 8.00 11.45
CA LYS A 152 -4.54 7.31 11.68
C LYS A 152 -4.15 6.52 10.43
N PHE A 153 -2.88 6.59 10.03
CA PHE A 153 -2.35 5.92 8.85
C PHE A 153 -1.60 4.63 9.18
N PHE A 154 -1.75 3.62 8.32
CA PHE A 154 -0.78 2.54 8.15
C PHE A 154 -0.67 2.15 6.66
N PRO A 155 0.48 1.63 6.21
CA PRO A 155 0.56 1.01 4.90
C PRO A 155 -0.30 -0.27 4.84
N LEU A 156 -1.10 -0.45 3.79
CA LEU A 156 -1.96 -1.63 3.60
C LEU A 156 -1.93 -2.16 2.16
N GLY A 157 -0.75 -2.22 1.57
CA GLY A 157 -0.57 -2.77 0.24
C GLY A 157 0.49 -1.97 -0.49
N ASN A 158 1.31 -2.65 -1.28
CA ASN A 158 2.19 -1.97 -2.22
C ASN A 158 2.17 -2.75 -3.54
N CYS A 159 1.98 -2.07 -4.66
CA CYS A 159 1.93 -2.74 -5.95
C CYS A 159 3.30 -2.98 -6.61
N GLY A 160 4.37 -2.43 -6.05
CA GLY A 160 5.66 -2.39 -6.74
C GLY A 160 5.65 -1.43 -7.93
N VAL A 161 6.67 -1.54 -8.78
CA VAL A 161 6.83 -0.69 -9.96
C VAL A 161 5.69 -0.94 -10.93
N GLN A 162 4.94 0.10 -11.26
CA GLN A 162 3.85 0.01 -12.23
C GLN A 162 4.38 0.12 -13.67
N PRO A 163 3.60 -0.29 -14.68
CA PRO A 163 3.78 0.17 -16.06
C PRO A 163 3.43 1.66 -16.17
N MET A 164 3.82 2.32 -17.26
CA MET A 164 3.31 3.64 -17.60
C MET A 164 1.80 3.61 -17.91
N GLY A 165 1.32 2.48 -18.44
CA GLY A 165 -0.08 2.27 -18.75
C GLY A 165 -0.33 1.96 -20.23
N TRP A 166 -1.60 2.05 -20.59
CA TRP A 166 -2.17 1.57 -21.85
C TRP A 166 -2.49 2.72 -22.79
N PHE A 167 -2.01 2.61 -24.04
CA PHE A 167 -2.16 3.64 -25.05
C PHE A 167 -2.75 3.07 -26.34
N ARG A 168 -3.72 3.78 -26.91
CA ARG A 168 -4.28 3.44 -28.23
C ARG A 168 -3.28 3.68 -29.36
N LYS A 169 -2.49 4.76 -29.25
CA LYS A 169 -1.47 5.16 -30.21
C LYS A 169 -0.08 4.98 -29.61
N GLU A 170 0.92 4.94 -30.47
CA GLU A 170 2.31 4.93 -30.03
C GLU A 170 2.72 6.33 -29.57
N ILE A 171 3.56 6.36 -28.53
CA ILE A 171 4.32 7.49 -28.04
C ILE A 171 5.76 7.32 -28.54
N ASN A 172 6.20 8.23 -29.38
CA ASN A 172 7.54 8.29 -29.96
C ASN A 172 8.32 9.52 -29.49
N SER A 173 7.63 10.56 -29.03
CA SER A 173 8.22 11.80 -28.55
C SER A 173 7.33 12.48 -27.51
N ILE A 174 7.83 13.56 -26.90
CA ILE A 174 7.05 14.36 -25.95
C ILE A 174 5.83 15.03 -26.62
N ASP A 175 5.89 15.28 -27.93
CA ASP A 175 4.80 15.92 -28.66
C ASP A 175 3.55 15.04 -28.75
N ASP A 176 3.71 13.71 -28.67
CA ASP A 176 2.59 12.76 -28.69
C ASP A 176 1.70 12.85 -27.44
N PHE A 177 2.16 13.53 -26.38
CA PHE A 177 1.36 13.80 -25.18
C PHE A 177 0.44 15.01 -25.35
N LYS A 178 0.70 15.91 -26.31
CA LYS A 178 -0.09 17.13 -26.49
C LYS A 178 -1.51 16.80 -26.93
N GLY A 179 -2.50 17.18 -26.12
CA GLY A 179 -3.91 16.92 -26.35
C GLY A 179 -4.34 15.48 -26.08
N LEU A 180 -3.44 14.59 -25.64
CA LEU A 180 -3.77 13.23 -25.23
C LEU A 180 -4.72 13.29 -24.02
N LYS A 181 -5.85 12.58 -24.07
CA LYS A 181 -6.72 12.44 -22.90
C LYS A 181 -6.28 11.25 -22.08
N PHE A 182 -5.75 11.50 -20.89
CA PHE A 182 -5.11 10.44 -20.10
C PHE A 182 -5.76 10.31 -18.73
N ARG A 183 -6.28 9.12 -18.42
CA ARG A 183 -6.68 8.78 -17.05
C ARG A 183 -5.43 8.51 -16.21
N VAL A 184 -5.21 9.37 -15.23
CA VAL A 184 -4.17 9.26 -14.21
C VAL A 184 -4.58 10.07 -12.97
N SER A 185 -4.10 9.68 -11.80
CA SER A 185 -4.37 10.39 -10.53
C SER A 185 -3.12 10.95 -9.88
N GLY A 186 -3.29 11.93 -8.99
CA GLY A 186 -2.22 12.48 -8.16
C GLY A 186 -1.17 13.32 -8.89
N LEU A 187 0.02 13.41 -8.28
CA LEU A 187 1.17 14.18 -8.78
C LEU A 187 1.58 13.85 -10.23
N PRO A 188 1.54 12.60 -10.70
CA PRO A 188 1.74 12.28 -12.12
C PRO A 188 0.86 13.08 -13.08
N GLY A 189 -0.40 13.34 -12.71
CA GLY A 189 -1.32 14.14 -13.49
C GLY A 189 -0.84 15.58 -13.65
N GLU A 190 -0.26 16.18 -12.62
CA GLU A 190 0.30 17.53 -12.71
C GLU A 190 1.51 17.56 -13.66
N VAL A 191 2.39 16.55 -13.60
CA VAL A 191 3.53 16.42 -14.51
C VAL A 191 3.06 16.32 -15.97
N LEU A 192 2.04 15.50 -16.22
CA LEU A 192 1.50 15.28 -17.56
C LEU A 192 0.76 16.52 -18.11
N ARG A 193 0.11 17.32 -17.25
CA ARG A 193 -0.51 18.59 -17.67
C ARG A 193 0.51 19.58 -18.23
N GLU A 194 1.70 19.67 -17.64
CA GLU A 194 2.80 20.50 -18.16
C GLU A 194 3.31 20.03 -19.54
N CYS A 195 3.03 18.78 -19.91
CA CYS A 195 3.29 18.23 -21.24
C CYS A 195 2.13 18.43 -22.22
N GLY A 196 1.05 19.12 -21.82
CA GLY A 196 -0.12 19.38 -22.65
C GLY A 196 -1.16 18.24 -22.66
N VAL A 197 -1.08 17.29 -21.73
CA VAL A 197 -2.06 16.20 -21.58
C VAL A 197 -3.35 16.73 -20.96
N ALA A 198 -4.48 16.33 -21.53
CA ALA A 198 -5.79 16.50 -20.92
C ALA A 198 -6.01 15.40 -19.86
N VAL A 199 -5.55 15.66 -18.63
CA VAL A 199 -5.65 14.70 -17.53
C VAL A 199 -7.08 14.57 -17.00
N VAL A 200 -7.55 13.33 -16.86
CA VAL A 200 -8.89 13.00 -16.37
C VAL A 200 -8.78 12.13 -15.12
N GLY A 201 -9.27 12.63 -13.98
CA GLY A 201 -9.37 11.85 -12.74
C GLY A 201 -10.69 11.08 -12.67
N MET A 202 -10.63 9.78 -12.43
CA MET A 202 -11.80 8.91 -12.20
C MET A 202 -11.41 7.66 -11.41
N PRO A 203 -12.34 7.03 -10.66
CA PRO A 203 -12.07 5.79 -9.96
C PRO A 203 -11.84 4.62 -10.93
N LEU A 204 -11.16 3.57 -10.44
CA LEU A 204 -10.77 2.40 -11.24
C LEU A 204 -11.95 1.76 -11.99
N GLY A 205 -13.13 1.70 -11.36
CA GLY A 205 -14.33 1.07 -11.93
C GLY A 205 -14.88 1.73 -13.19
N GLU A 206 -14.52 2.99 -13.46
CA GLU A 206 -15.02 3.76 -14.61
C GLU A 206 -14.05 3.71 -15.82
N VAL A 207 -12.82 3.26 -15.61
CA VAL A 207 -11.73 3.34 -16.61
C VAL A 207 -12.06 2.57 -17.89
N LEU A 208 -12.62 1.35 -17.77
CA LEU A 208 -12.96 0.55 -18.94
C LEU A 208 -13.97 1.27 -19.84
N GLN A 209 -15.03 1.82 -19.26
CA GLN A 209 -16.08 2.54 -20.01
C GLN A 209 -15.53 3.84 -20.62
N ALA A 210 -14.69 4.57 -19.89
CA ALA A 210 -14.07 5.78 -20.38
C ALA A 210 -13.12 5.49 -21.56
N MET A 211 -12.35 4.41 -21.49
CA MET A 211 -11.55 3.93 -22.61
C MET A 211 -12.46 3.52 -23.77
N GLN A 212 -13.51 2.70 -23.56
CA GLN A 212 -14.41 2.25 -24.64
C GLN A 212 -15.08 3.40 -25.40
N SER A 213 -15.58 4.40 -24.68
CA SER A 213 -16.27 5.56 -25.26
C SER A 213 -15.34 6.57 -25.93
N GLY A 214 -14.02 6.50 -25.67
CA GLY A 214 -13.05 7.50 -26.12
C GLY A 214 -13.11 8.79 -25.29
N ALA A 215 -13.70 8.75 -24.10
CA ALA A 215 -13.57 9.83 -23.12
C ALA A 215 -12.10 10.03 -22.70
N VAL A 216 -11.32 8.94 -22.69
CA VAL A 216 -9.86 8.94 -22.59
C VAL A 216 -9.21 8.11 -23.70
N ASP A 217 -8.02 8.53 -24.12
CA ASP A 217 -7.19 7.89 -25.15
C ASP A 217 -6.19 6.89 -24.57
N ALA A 218 -5.82 7.10 -23.30
CA ALA A 218 -4.88 6.29 -22.54
C ALA A 218 -5.31 6.21 -21.06
N CYS A 219 -4.83 5.18 -20.35
CA CYS A 219 -5.04 5.04 -18.91
C CYS A 219 -3.87 4.31 -18.23
N GLU A 220 -3.48 4.79 -17.05
CA GLU A 220 -2.66 4.00 -16.13
C GLU A 220 -3.54 3.11 -15.28
N LEU A 221 -2.94 2.01 -14.86
CA LEU A 221 -3.43 0.99 -13.95
C LEU A 221 -2.21 0.36 -13.27
N THR A 222 -2.42 -0.65 -12.43
CA THR A 222 -1.39 -1.17 -11.53
C THR A 222 -0.38 -2.12 -12.17
N GLY A 223 -0.79 -3.02 -13.07
CA GLY A 223 0.10 -4.02 -13.61
C GLY A 223 -0.58 -5.24 -14.23
N PRO A 224 0.18 -6.07 -14.96
CA PRO A 224 -0.36 -7.11 -15.85
C PRO A 224 -1.48 -7.98 -15.25
N TYR A 225 -1.32 -8.45 -14.01
CA TYR A 225 -2.30 -9.31 -13.36
C TYR A 225 -3.63 -8.61 -13.10
N ILE A 226 -3.60 -7.37 -12.63
CA ILE A 226 -4.82 -6.61 -12.33
C ILE A 226 -5.44 -6.10 -13.64
N ASP A 227 -4.62 -5.53 -14.51
CA ASP A 227 -5.07 -4.85 -15.73
C ASP A 227 -5.81 -5.79 -16.68
N THR A 228 -5.32 -7.03 -16.79
CA THR A 228 -5.95 -8.08 -17.62
C THR A 228 -7.39 -8.35 -17.21
N THR A 229 -7.72 -8.22 -15.93
CA THR A 229 -9.08 -8.44 -15.41
C THR A 229 -10.05 -7.33 -15.80
N LEU A 230 -9.55 -6.11 -16.00
CA LEU A 230 -10.35 -4.99 -16.51
C LEU A 230 -10.58 -5.08 -18.01
N GLY A 231 -9.73 -5.81 -18.74
CA GLY A 231 -9.94 -6.06 -20.17
C GLY A 231 -9.50 -4.91 -21.08
N ILE A 232 -8.67 -3.98 -20.58
CA ILE A 232 -8.14 -2.84 -21.34
C ILE A 232 -7.33 -3.28 -22.57
N GLN A 233 -6.71 -4.45 -22.52
CA GLN A 233 -5.97 -5.06 -23.63
C GLN A 233 -6.83 -5.30 -24.88
N ARG A 234 -8.17 -5.29 -24.78
CA ARG A 234 -9.07 -5.36 -25.94
C ARG A 234 -9.21 -4.03 -26.68
N ILE A 235 -8.84 -2.93 -26.04
CA ILE A 235 -9.07 -1.54 -26.50
C ILE A 235 -7.75 -0.87 -26.89
N ALA A 236 -6.69 -1.12 -26.11
CA ALA A 236 -5.36 -0.58 -26.32
C ALA A 236 -4.34 -1.71 -26.38
N LYS A 237 -3.38 -1.62 -27.31
CA LYS A 237 -2.36 -2.66 -27.54
C LYS A 237 -0.95 -2.21 -27.17
N ASN A 238 -0.74 -0.92 -26.94
CA ASN A 238 0.57 -0.40 -26.56
C ASN A 238 0.63 -0.28 -25.04
N TYR A 239 1.50 -1.06 -24.42
CA TYR A 239 1.66 -1.10 -22.97
C TYR A 239 3.06 -0.60 -22.61
N TYR A 240 3.14 0.60 -22.06
CA TYR A 240 4.39 1.35 -21.93
C TYR A 240 5.09 1.13 -20.59
N PHE A 241 6.42 1.20 -20.61
CA PHE A 241 7.32 1.05 -19.47
C PHE A 241 8.49 2.06 -19.57
N PRO A 242 9.18 2.38 -18.45
CA PRO A 242 8.78 2.09 -17.07
C PRO A 242 7.63 2.99 -16.62
N GLY A 243 6.89 2.59 -15.58
CA GLY A 243 6.00 3.49 -14.85
C GLY A 243 6.80 4.43 -13.97
N TRP A 244 7.44 5.43 -14.59
CA TRP A 244 8.20 6.46 -13.89
C TRP A 244 7.35 7.24 -12.88
N HIS A 245 6.05 7.31 -13.14
CA HIS A 245 5.09 8.07 -12.37
C HIS A 245 4.76 7.41 -11.03
N GLU A 246 4.77 6.08 -10.99
CA GLU A 246 4.49 5.25 -9.81
C GLU A 246 5.54 4.11 -9.73
N PRO A 247 6.79 4.43 -9.31
CA PRO A 247 7.86 3.43 -9.10
C PRO A 247 7.55 2.46 -7.96
N GLU A 248 6.56 2.80 -7.16
CA GLU A 248 5.85 1.99 -6.20
C GLU A 248 4.46 2.62 -6.01
N GLY A 249 3.53 1.88 -5.43
CA GLY A 249 2.21 2.40 -5.12
C GLY A 249 1.76 1.99 -3.74
N GLN A 250 1.99 2.85 -2.76
CA GLN A 250 1.59 2.62 -1.38
C GLN A 250 0.09 2.86 -1.20
N PHE A 251 -0.63 1.79 -0.88
CA PHE A 251 -2.03 1.83 -0.48
C PHE A 251 -2.15 2.16 1.01
N ASP A 252 -3.23 2.82 1.39
CA ASP A 252 -3.44 3.33 2.75
C ASP A 252 -4.49 2.54 3.52
N LEU A 253 -4.20 2.24 4.77
CA LEU A 253 -5.21 2.03 5.81
C LEU A 253 -5.37 3.36 6.53
N PHE A 254 -6.57 3.95 6.46
CA PHE A 254 -6.93 5.12 7.22
C PHE A 254 -8.01 4.76 8.24
N ILE A 255 -7.74 5.03 9.51
CA ILE A 255 -8.61 4.65 10.62
C ILE A 255 -9.12 5.95 11.25
N ASN A 256 -10.42 6.03 11.53
CA ASN A 256 -10.97 7.17 12.26
C ASN A 256 -10.20 7.35 13.58
N LEU A 257 -9.77 8.58 13.89
CA LEU A 257 -8.87 8.81 15.02
C LEU A 257 -9.53 8.48 16.38
N ASP A 258 -10.83 8.68 16.53
CA ASP A 258 -11.55 8.29 17.75
C ASP A 258 -11.67 6.77 17.88
N ALA A 259 -11.95 6.07 16.77
CA ALA A 259 -11.95 4.61 16.74
C ALA A 259 -10.57 4.04 17.11
N TRP A 260 -9.50 4.62 16.55
CA TRP A 260 -8.12 4.27 16.89
C TRP A 260 -7.82 4.51 18.37
N ASN A 261 -8.20 5.67 18.91
CA ASN A 261 -7.89 6.04 20.29
C ASN A 261 -8.57 5.16 21.33
N LYS A 262 -9.74 4.58 21.01
CA LYS A 262 -10.47 3.63 21.85
C LYS A 262 -9.82 2.25 21.96
N LEU A 263 -8.89 1.91 21.05
CA LEU A 263 -8.21 0.61 21.10
C LEU A 263 -7.26 0.51 22.31
N SER A 264 -7.18 -0.71 22.88
CA SER A 264 -6.14 -1.04 23.84
C SER A 264 -4.75 -0.99 23.18
N PRO A 265 -3.66 -0.81 23.96
CA PRO A 265 -2.30 -0.86 23.42
C PRO A 265 -2.00 -2.15 22.64
N GLU A 266 -2.51 -3.29 23.12
CA GLU A 266 -2.38 -4.59 22.43
C GLU A 266 -3.04 -4.57 21.05
N TYR A 267 -4.26 -4.02 20.95
CA TYR A 267 -4.96 -3.95 19.66
C TYR A 267 -4.35 -2.93 18.71
N LYS A 268 -3.84 -1.81 19.21
CA LYS A 268 -3.06 -0.87 18.40
C LYS A 268 -1.85 -1.57 17.78
N GLU A 269 -1.15 -2.39 18.57
CA GLU A 269 0.02 -3.13 18.09
C GLU A 269 -0.36 -4.23 17.10
N LEU A 270 -1.45 -4.96 17.33
CA LEU A 270 -1.94 -5.96 16.36
C LEU A 270 -2.35 -5.32 15.04
N VAL A 271 -3.04 -4.16 15.05
CA VAL A 271 -3.36 -3.43 13.83
C VAL A 271 -2.09 -3.00 13.10
N ARG A 272 -1.09 -2.46 13.82
CA ARG A 272 0.20 -2.07 13.23
C ARG A 272 0.87 -3.27 12.55
N VAL A 273 1.05 -4.38 13.26
CA VAL A 273 1.69 -5.59 12.71
C VAL A 273 0.90 -6.17 11.54
N GLY A 274 -0.41 -6.26 11.68
CA GLY A 274 -1.32 -6.77 10.64
C GLY A 274 -1.26 -5.94 9.37
N ALA A 275 -1.19 -4.60 9.49
CA ALA A 275 -1.11 -3.70 8.35
C ALA A 275 0.20 -3.89 7.57
N TYR A 276 1.34 -3.94 8.26
CA TYR A 276 2.64 -4.22 7.61
C TYR A 276 2.71 -5.63 7.00
N TYR A 277 2.10 -6.63 7.64
CA TYR A 277 1.96 -7.97 7.06
C TYR A 277 1.15 -7.92 5.76
N ALA A 278 -0.05 -7.34 5.79
CA ALA A 278 -0.91 -7.18 4.63
C ALA A 278 -0.27 -6.36 3.50
N ASN A 279 0.54 -5.34 3.85
CA ASN A 279 1.33 -4.57 2.90
C ASN A 279 2.27 -5.45 2.06
N GLY A 280 2.96 -6.39 2.72
CA GLY A 280 3.79 -7.38 2.05
C GLY A 280 3.00 -8.43 1.26
N VAL A 281 1.81 -8.82 1.75
CA VAL A 281 0.94 -9.80 1.07
C VAL A 281 0.60 -9.34 -0.35
N MET A 282 0.15 -8.08 -0.51
CA MET A 282 -0.18 -7.55 -1.83
C MET A 282 1.03 -7.53 -2.76
N LEU A 283 2.18 -7.02 -2.30
CA LEU A 283 3.39 -6.94 -3.11
C LEU A 283 3.83 -8.33 -3.59
N ASN A 284 3.83 -9.31 -2.68
CA ASN A 284 4.23 -10.69 -2.99
C ASN A 284 3.26 -11.36 -3.98
N GLU A 285 1.95 -11.14 -3.82
CA GLU A 285 0.95 -11.64 -4.76
C GLU A 285 1.18 -11.09 -6.16
N LEU A 286 1.39 -9.78 -6.28
CA LEU A 286 1.57 -9.13 -7.57
C LEU A 286 2.87 -9.56 -8.24
N VAL A 287 3.98 -9.68 -7.50
CA VAL A 287 5.22 -10.25 -8.03
C VAL A 287 5.01 -11.68 -8.55
N ALA A 288 4.30 -12.52 -7.81
CA ALA A 288 4.05 -13.91 -8.19
C ALA A 288 3.16 -14.04 -9.45
N LYS A 289 2.19 -13.13 -9.64
CA LYS A 289 1.18 -13.23 -10.70
C LYS A 289 1.48 -12.40 -11.95
N ASN A 290 2.16 -11.27 -11.81
CA ASN A 290 2.41 -10.34 -12.93
C ASN A 290 3.24 -10.98 -14.05
N GLY A 291 4.21 -11.85 -13.73
CA GLY A 291 5.05 -12.48 -14.74
C GLY A 291 4.26 -13.31 -15.76
N LYS A 292 3.36 -14.17 -15.28
CA LYS A 292 2.49 -14.99 -16.15
C LYS A 292 1.49 -14.12 -16.91
N ALA A 293 0.83 -13.19 -16.23
CA ALA A 293 -0.14 -12.30 -16.86
C ALA A 293 0.50 -11.42 -17.94
N PHE A 294 1.75 -10.97 -17.75
CA PHE A 294 2.48 -10.20 -18.74
C PHE A 294 2.80 -11.00 -20.00
N GLU A 295 3.19 -12.27 -19.84
CA GLU A 295 3.41 -13.14 -20.98
C GLU A 295 2.11 -13.40 -21.75
N ASP A 296 1.01 -13.69 -21.04
CA ASP A 296 -0.30 -13.91 -21.66
C ASP A 296 -0.78 -12.67 -22.43
N LEU A 297 -0.54 -11.47 -21.91
CA LEU A 297 -0.81 -10.23 -22.64
C LEU A 297 -0.09 -10.19 -23.98
N ARG A 298 1.18 -10.59 -24.02
CA ARG A 298 2.01 -10.56 -25.22
C ARG A 298 1.64 -11.67 -26.21
N THR A 299 1.51 -12.91 -25.74
CA THR A 299 1.34 -14.07 -26.62
C THR A 299 -0.11 -14.30 -27.02
N GLU A 300 -1.05 -14.15 -26.09
CA GLU A 300 -2.46 -14.50 -26.32
C GLU A 300 -3.32 -13.28 -26.67
N HIS A 301 -2.92 -12.09 -26.23
CA HIS A 301 -3.70 -10.87 -26.43
C HIS A 301 -3.06 -9.88 -27.41
N GLY A 302 -1.90 -10.20 -27.99
CA GLY A 302 -1.24 -9.37 -29.00
C GLY A 302 -0.87 -7.97 -28.48
N VAL A 303 -0.58 -7.84 -27.18
CA VAL A 303 -0.12 -6.59 -26.58
C VAL A 303 1.36 -6.40 -26.84
N THR A 304 1.73 -5.21 -27.29
CA THR A 304 3.12 -4.82 -27.49
C THR A 304 3.59 -4.05 -26.27
N ALA A 305 4.53 -4.65 -25.54
CA ALA A 305 5.27 -3.97 -24.49
C ALA A 305 6.26 -2.99 -25.13
N ARG A 306 6.22 -1.73 -24.70
CA ARG A 306 7.01 -0.63 -25.26
C ARG A 306 7.79 0.10 -24.19
N LEU A 307 8.92 0.67 -24.59
CA LEU A 307 9.68 1.58 -23.75
C LEU A 307 9.31 3.01 -24.12
N LEU A 308 9.19 3.85 -23.10
CA LEU A 308 9.18 5.29 -23.30
C LEU A 308 10.56 5.73 -23.81
N PRO A 309 10.61 6.69 -24.75
CA PRO A 309 11.87 7.31 -25.17
C PRO A 309 12.62 7.95 -23.99
N ASP A 310 13.95 7.90 -24.01
CA ASP A 310 14.80 8.45 -22.95
C ASP A 310 14.63 9.98 -22.79
N ASP A 311 14.42 10.69 -23.89
CA ASP A 311 14.16 12.14 -23.89
C ASP A 311 12.80 12.48 -23.25
N VAL A 312 11.78 11.65 -23.46
CA VAL A 312 10.50 11.74 -22.75
C VAL A 312 10.70 11.54 -21.26
N LEU A 313 11.41 10.49 -20.84
CA LEU A 313 11.68 10.23 -19.42
C LEU A 313 12.46 11.39 -18.77
N LYS A 314 13.49 11.90 -19.45
CA LYS A 314 14.26 13.06 -18.99
C LYS A 314 13.36 14.29 -18.80
N ARG A 315 12.49 14.58 -19.77
CA ARG A 315 11.58 15.73 -19.68
C ARG A 315 10.58 15.58 -18.52
N MET A 316 10.01 14.39 -18.32
CA MET A 316 9.11 14.11 -17.19
C MET A 316 9.83 14.27 -15.85
N HIS A 317 11.09 13.86 -15.77
CA HIS A 317 11.91 14.01 -14.56
C HIS A 317 12.22 15.49 -14.24
N GLU A 318 12.55 16.30 -15.25
CA GLU A 318 12.74 17.75 -15.09
C GLU A 318 11.48 18.42 -14.52
N ILE A 319 10.32 18.19 -15.15
CA ILE A 319 9.03 18.74 -14.71
C ILE A 319 8.68 18.27 -13.29
N THR A 320 8.92 16.99 -12.98
CA THR A 320 8.69 16.46 -11.63
C THR A 320 9.50 17.25 -10.60
N ASN A 321 10.78 17.52 -10.87
CA ASN A 321 11.63 18.27 -9.95
C ASN A 321 11.18 19.72 -9.78
N ASP A 322 10.75 20.37 -10.85
CA ASP A 322 10.20 21.73 -10.81
C ASP A 322 8.93 21.80 -9.97
N LEU A 323 8.00 20.86 -10.16
CA LEU A 323 6.75 20.80 -9.38
C LEU A 323 7.00 20.52 -7.89
N LEU A 324 7.93 19.60 -7.59
CA LEU A 324 8.35 19.32 -6.22
C LEU A 324 9.04 20.52 -5.57
N ALA A 325 9.80 21.32 -6.32
CA ALA A 325 10.42 22.56 -5.84
C ALA A 325 9.43 23.74 -5.75
N GLY A 326 8.29 23.68 -6.43
CA GLY A 326 7.29 24.74 -6.44
C GLY A 326 6.10 24.48 -5.50
N ALA A 327 5.21 23.58 -5.89
CA ALA A 327 3.92 23.40 -5.25
C ALA A 327 4.05 22.93 -3.78
N TYR A 328 5.02 22.08 -3.51
CA TYR A 328 5.25 21.48 -2.20
C TYR A 328 5.97 22.42 -1.22
N GLU A 329 6.67 23.46 -1.69
CA GLU A 329 7.29 24.47 -0.80
C GLU A 329 6.27 25.26 0.00
N ARG A 330 5.06 25.42 -0.56
CA ARG A 330 3.99 26.23 0.03
C ARG A 330 3.24 25.51 1.15
N ASP A 331 3.38 24.19 1.28
CA ASP A 331 2.83 23.40 2.38
C ASP A 331 3.97 22.87 3.26
N PRO A 332 4.12 23.35 4.51
CA PRO A 332 5.21 22.93 5.38
C PRO A 332 5.30 21.42 5.62
N LEU A 333 4.17 20.72 5.69
CA LEU A 333 4.15 19.28 5.92
C LEU A 333 4.48 18.52 4.65
N ALA A 334 3.98 18.98 3.50
CA ALA A 334 4.34 18.40 2.21
C ALA A 334 5.84 18.60 1.90
N ARG A 335 6.41 19.75 2.27
CA ARG A 335 7.84 20.02 2.23
C ARG A 335 8.63 19.08 3.13
N GLU A 336 8.25 18.97 4.42
CA GLU A 336 8.92 18.08 5.39
C GLU A 336 8.94 16.63 4.88
N LEU A 337 7.82 16.16 4.32
CA LEU A 337 7.70 14.81 3.78
C LEU A 337 8.56 14.62 2.52
N ARG A 338 8.53 15.59 1.58
CA ARG A 338 9.39 15.60 0.38
C ARG A 338 10.87 15.52 0.76
N ASP A 339 11.30 16.36 1.70
CA ASP A 339 12.70 16.47 2.09
C ASP A 339 13.18 15.21 2.81
N SER A 340 12.35 14.64 3.70
CA SER A 340 12.63 13.35 4.33
C SER A 340 12.76 12.22 3.31
N LEU A 341 11.81 12.12 2.36
CA LEU A 341 11.83 11.07 1.35
C LEU A 341 13.02 11.20 0.41
N ARG A 342 13.36 12.42 -0.04
CA ARG A 342 14.54 12.69 -0.87
C ARG A 342 15.84 12.39 -0.13
N ALA A 343 15.95 12.79 1.14
CA ALA A 343 17.14 12.50 1.95
C ALA A 343 17.32 10.99 2.14
N PHE A 344 16.24 10.26 2.41
CA PHE A 344 16.28 8.80 2.52
C PHE A 344 16.67 8.14 1.20
N LEU A 345 16.04 8.55 0.09
CA LEU A 345 16.38 8.03 -1.25
C LEU A 345 17.85 8.30 -1.59
N GLY A 346 18.36 9.51 -1.34
CA GLY A 346 19.76 9.86 -1.58
C GLY A 346 20.76 9.04 -0.76
N ALA A 347 20.35 8.53 0.41
CA ALA A 347 21.17 7.64 1.23
C ALA A 347 21.05 6.16 0.82
N ALA A 348 19.86 5.71 0.40
CA ALA A 348 19.58 4.31 0.10
C ALA A 348 19.89 3.91 -1.35
N ALA A 349 19.56 4.77 -2.32
CA ALA A 349 19.64 4.49 -3.75
C ALA A 349 21.06 4.12 -4.22
N PRO A 350 22.15 4.77 -3.76
CA PRO A 350 23.49 4.40 -4.22
C PRO A 350 23.83 2.93 -3.94
N TYR A 351 23.32 2.34 -2.86
CA TYR A 351 23.53 0.93 -2.60
C TYR A 351 22.61 0.03 -3.43
N SER A 352 21.34 0.39 -3.63
CA SER A 352 20.40 -0.39 -4.44
C SER A 352 20.77 -0.38 -5.94
N GLU A 353 21.39 0.70 -6.42
CA GLU A 353 21.99 0.78 -7.76
C GLU A 353 23.05 -0.31 -7.98
N TYR A 354 23.94 -0.55 -7.01
CA TYR A 354 24.97 -1.58 -7.12
C TYR A 354 24.46 -2.99 -6.80
N SER A 355 23.61 -3.12 -5.79
CA SER A 355 23.17 -4.43 -5.30
C SER A 355 22.00 -5.01 -6.09
N GLU A 356 20.93 -4.23 -6.31
CA GLU A 356 19.72 -4.70 -6.98
C GLU A 356 19.75 -4.44 -8.48
N LEU A 357 20.03 -3.20 -8.92
CA LEU A 357 19.97 -2.84 -10.34
C LEU A 357 21.01 -3.62 -11.16
N LEU A 358 22.29 -3.61 -10.76
CA LEU A 358 23.32 -4.35 -11.50
C LEU A 358 23.06 -5.87 -11.50
N PHE A 359 22.55 -6.43 -10.39
CA PHE A 359 22.15 -7.84 -10.35
C PHE A 359 21.00 -8.12 -11.32
N MET A 360 19.97 -7.29 -11.33
CA MET A 360 18.82 -7.44 -12.22
C MET A 360 19.21 -7.31 -13.69
N GLN A 361 20.11 -6.37 -14.01
CA GLN A 361 20.69 -6.25 -15.34
C GLN A 361 21.50 -7.49 -15.74
N ALA A 362 22.39 -7.97 -14.86
CA ALA A 362 23.17 -9.18 -15.11
C ALA A 362 22.27 -10.40 -15.35
N ARG A 363 21.25 -10.59 -14.49
CA ARG A 363 20.25 -11.65 -14.62
C ARG A 363 19.46 -11.55 -15.92
N ALA A 364 19.05 -10.35 -16.31
CA ALA A 364 18.34 -10.12 -17.57
C ALA A 364 19.24 -10.47 -18.77
N ASN A 365 20.47 -9.99 -18.78
CA ASN A 365 21.45 -10.19 -19.86
C ASN A 365 21.79 -11.67 -20.07
N LEU A 366 21.89 -12.44 -18.98
CA LEU A 366 22.22 -13.86 -19.03
C LEU A 366 21.01 -14.78 -19.25
N SER A 367 19.78 -14.24 -19.20
CA SER A 367 18.57 -15.07 -19.29
C SER A 367 18.21 -15.54 -20.70
N GLY A 368 18.87 -15.04 -21.75
CA GLY A 368 18.57 -15.37 -23.15
C GLY A 368 17.20 -14.89 -23.65
N ARG A 369 16.45 -14.15 -22.82
CA ARG A 369 15.15 -13.58 -23.20
C ARG A 369 15.34 -12.39 -24.14
N PRO A 370 14.49 -12.23 -25.17
CA PRO A 370 14.51 -11.04 -26.03
C PRO A 370 14.36 -9.77 -25.20
N ARG A 371 15.20 -8.75 -25.48
CA ARG A 371 15.04 -7.44 -24.84
C ARG A 371 13.86 -6.69 -25.45
N LEU A 372 13.18 -5.89 -24.64
CA LEU A 372 12.21 -4.93 -25.14
C LEU A 372 12.94 -3.89 -26.00
N GLY A 373 12.55 -3.76 -27.27
CA GLY A 373 13.13 -2.79 -28.22
C GLY A 373 14.41 -3.24 -28.92
N GLY A 374 14.78 -4.52 -28.84
CA GLY A 374 15.91 -5.12 -29.57
C GLY A 374 15.50 -6.04 -30.71
#